data_AF-A0A077ZZK1-F1
#
_entry.id   AF-A0A077ZZK1-F1
#
_cell.length_a   1.000
_cell.length_b   1.000
_cell.length_c   1.000
_cell.angle_alpha   90.00
_cell.angle_beta   90.00
_cell.angle_gamma   90.00
#
_symmetry.space_group_name_H-M   'P 1'
#
loop_
_entity.id
_entity.type
_entity.pdbx_description
1 polymer ?
#
loop_
_entity_poly.entity_id
_entity_poly.type
_entity_poly.pdbx_seq_one_letter_code
_entity_poly.pdbx_strand_id
1 'polypeptide(L)'
;MAFRISSGDFQLDDYHNQGDGLVIFTWIIWLIAVMTLNIVFMNFIIAVISESYERVMQKLVAESYRVKAHMIVEREQLFNINELKRSDYFPKYIVVRRALNTEVNEGGEWQGFIKDLKYTIRTTVVKSRQEIIQNLHSIQTQNIQKLDEVQKQNSKNLTNEALDEKISILYSKLDNAEENSKNEFSLLKGEVNGLDHKVLKIQDDMEFIKTSLTKILQKYNQ
;
A
#
# COMPACT_ATOMS: atom_id res chain seq x y z
N MET A 1 20.76 -52.81 -33.58
CA MET A 1 20.16 -53.63 -32.51
C MET A 1 19.17 -52.84 -31.65
N ALA A 2 19.55 -51.71 -31.04
CA ALA A 2 18.64 -50.93 -30.19
C ALA A 2 17.33 -50.48 -30.88
N PHE A 3 17.37 -50.13 -32.17
CA PHE A 3 16.18 -49.71 -32.93
C PHE A 3 15.15 -50.84 -33.17
N ARG A 4 15.61 -52.08 -33.45
CA ARG A 4 14.72 -53.26 -33.61
C ARG A 4 14.09 -53.68 -32.27
N ILE A 5 14.89 -53.64 -31.21
CA ILE A 5 14.42 -53.89 -29.83
C ILE A 5 13.39 -52.81 -29.42
N SER A 6 13.61 -51.55 -29.81
CA SER A 6 12.67 -50.45 -29.55
C SER A 6 11.38 -50.54 -30.37
N SER A 7 11.37 -51.22 -31.53
CA SER A 7 10.16 -51.43 -32.34
C SER A 7 9.35 -52.66 -31.91
N GLY A 8 9.75 -53.34 -30.83
CA GLY A 8 9.05 -54.53 -30.30
C GLY A 8 9.40 -55.84 -31.01
N ASP A 9 10.38 -55.83 -31.92
CA ASP A 9 10.92 -57.02 -32.58
C ASP A 9 12.01 -57.64 -31.69
N PHE A 10 11.56 -58.41 -30.69
CA PHE A 10 12.42 -59.15 -29.79
C PHE A 10 12.77 -60.50 -30.42
N GLN A 11 13.94 -60.60 -31.05
CA GLN A 11 14.49 -61.87 -31.51
C GLN A 11 14.94 -62.68 -30.28
N LEU A 12 14.00 -63.42 -29.68
CA LEU A 12 14.20 -64.19 -28.44
C LEU A 12 14.79 -65.59 -28.66
N ASP A 13 14.89 -66.02 -29.93
CA ASP A 13 15.12 -67.42 -30.30
C ASP A 13 16.50 -67.97 -29.88
N ASP A 14 17.52 -67.12 -29.76
CA ASP A 14 18.89 -67.52 -29.35
C ASP A 14 19.20 -67.31 -27.86
N TYR A 15 18.30 -66.67 -27.09
CA TYR A 15 18.58 -66.37 -25.68
C TYR A 15 18.56 -67.60 -24.78
N HIS A 16 17.92 -68.69 -25.20
CA HIS A 16 17.89 -69.96 -24.45
C HIS A 16 19.25 -70.68 -24.42
N ASN A 17 20.15 -70.35 -25.36
CA ASN A 17 21.48 -70.97 -25.47
C ASN A 17 22.59 -70.21 -24.69
N GLN A 18 22.26 -69.14 -23.97
CA GLN A 18 23.20 -68.41 -23.11
C GLN A 18 23.18 -68.97 -21.68
N GLY A 19 24.32 -68.90 -20.98
CA GLY A 19 24.43 -69.42 -19.61
C GLY A 19 23.38 -68.82 -18.65
N ASP A 20 22.85 -69.66 -17.76
CA ASP A 20 21.65 -69.40 -16.93
C ASP A 20 21.59 -68.01 -16.26
N GLY A 21 22.73 -67.46 -15.83
CA GLY A 21 22.78 -66.12 -15.20
C GLY A 21 22.49 -64.95 -16.15
N LEU A 22 22.89 -65.06 -17.42
CA LEU A 22 22.65 -64.02 -18.45
C LEU A 22 21.19 -63.98 -18.91
N VAL A 23 20.52 -65.14 -18.88
CA VAL A 23 19.10 -65.27 -19.23
C VAL A 23 18.24 -64.49 -18.25
N ILE A 24 18.46 -64.68 -16.94
CA ILE A 24 17.71 -63.97 -15.88
C ILE A 24 17.91 -62.45 -15.99
N PHE A 25 19.15 -62.01 -16.22
CA PHE A 25 19.47 -60.58 -16.35
C PHE A 25 18.77 -59.95 -17.57
N THR A 26 18.73 -60.65 -18.70
CA THR A 26 18.06 -60.19 -19.92
C THR A 26 16.55 -60.07 -19.70
N TRP A 27 15.92 -61.04 -19.02
CA TRP A 27 14.49 -60.98 -18.69
C TRP A 27 14.14 -59.78 -17.82
N ILE A 28 14.98 -59.47 -16.83
CA ILE A 28 14.78 -58.29 -15.96
C ILE A 28 14.90 -57.00 -16.77
N ILE A 29 15.92 -56.88 -17.62
CA ILE A 29 16.12 -55.68 -18.45
C ILE A 29 14.97 -55.50 -19.46
N TRP A 30 14.47 -56.59 -20.03
CA TRP A 30 13.34 -56.59 -20.94
C TRP A 30 12.07 -56.13 -20.22
N LEU A 31 11.78 -56.66 -19.03
CA LEU A 31 10.63 -56.26 -18.22
C LEU A 31 10.68 -54.77 -17.84
N ILE A 32 11.85 -54.27 -17.43
CA ILE A 32 12.05 -52.85 -17.12
C ILE A 32 11.85 -51.98 -18.37
N ALA A 33 12.37 -52.40 -19.52
CA ALA A 33 12.19 -51.67 -20.78
C ALA A 33 10.72 -51.60 -21.20
N VAL A 34 9.98 -52.71 -21.11
CA VAL A 34 8.53 -52.76 -21.43
C VAL A 34 7.72 -51.90 -20.47
N MET A 35 8.01 -51.94 -19.17
CA MET A 35 7.34 -51.08 -18.18
C MET A 35 7.63 -49.60 -18.40
N THR A 36 8.89 -49.24 -18.64
CA THR A 36 9.30 -47.85 -18.90
C THR A 36 8.64 -47.31 -20.16
N LEU A 37 8.60 -48.10 -21.24
CA LEU A 37 7.93 -47.72 -22.49
C LEU A 37 6.44 -47.46 -22.27
N ASN A 38 5.74 -48.31 -21.51
CA ASN A 38 4.32 -48.11 -21.21
C ASN A 38 4.08 -46.85 -20.39
N ILE A 39 4.94 -46.53 -19.42
CA ILE A 39 4.84 -45.30 -18.63
C ILE A 39 5.01 -44.07 -19.53
N VAL A 40 6.02 -44.05 -20.40
CA VAL A 40 6.24 -42.94 -21.35
C VAL A 40 5.05 -42.80 -22.30
N PHE A 41 4.54 -43.92 -22.82
CA PHE A 41 3.42 -43.91 -23.75
C PHE A 41 2.12 -43.40 -23.11
N MET A 42 1.79 -43.87 -21.91
CA MET A 42 0.60 -43.39 -21.18
C MET A 42 0.71 -41.90 -20.84
N ASN A 43 1.88 -41.45 -20.38
CA ASN A 43 2.10 -40.04 -20.08
C ASN A 43 1.94 -39.15 -21.32
N PHE A 44 2.42 -39.63 -22.48
CA PHE A 44 2.24 -38.93 -23.75
C PHE A 44 0.78 -38.89 -24.19
N ILE A 45 0.08 -40.03 -24.15
CA ILE A 45 -1.35 -40.11 -24.49
C ILE A 45 -2.17 -39.19 -23.60
N ILE A 46 -1.95 -39.21 -22.29
CA ILE A 46 -2.69 -38.35 -21.36
C ILE A 46 -2.46 -36.89 -21.69
N ALA A 47 -1.22 -36.48 -21.98
CA ALA A 47 -0.91 -35.09 -22.35
C ALA A 47 -1.65 -34.64 -23.62
N VAL A 48 -1.58 -35.45 -24.68
CA VAL A 48 -2.24 -35.15 -25.97
C VAL A 48 -3.76 -35.17 -25.84
N ILE A 49 -4.33 -36.18 -25.18
CA ILE A 49 -5.77 -36.27 -24.97
C ILE A 49 -6.26 -35.11 -24.11
N SER A 50 -5.58 -34.78 -23.01
CA SER A 50 -5.99 -33.69 -22.12
C SER A 50 -6.01 -32.35 -22.85
N GLU A 51 -5.00 -32.07 -23.68
CA GLU A 51 -4.97 -30.86 -24.51
C GLU A 51 -6.13 -30.83 -25.52
N SER A 52 -6.39 -31.96 -26.18
CA SER A 52 -7.49 -32.06 -27.16
C SER A 52 -8.87 -31.94 -26.50
N TYR A 53 -9.04 -32.54 -25.33
CA TYR A 53 -10.28 -32.56 -24.56
C TYR A 53 -10.62 -31.16 -24.06
N GLU A 54 -9.66 -30.44 -23.51
CA GLU A 54 -9.85 -29.06 -23.04
C GLU A 54 -10.31 -28.14 -24.18
N ARG A 55 -9.65 -28.21 -25.35
CA ARG A 55 -10.02 -27.39 -26.52
C ARG A 55 -11.43 -27.69 -27.02
N VAL A 56 -11.85 -28.96 -27.02
CA VAL A 56 -13.19 -29.37 -27.47
C VAL A 56 -14.23 -28.97 -26.42
N MET A 57 -13.96 -29.20 -25.14
CA MET A 57 -14.87 -28.87 -24.04
C MET A 57 -15.23 -27.38 -24.03
N GLN A 58 -14.24 -26.50 -24.19
CA GLN A 58 -14.46 -25.05 -24.24
C GLN A 58 -15.28 -24.61 -25.45
N LYS A 59 -15.16 -25.31 -26.58
CA LYS A 59 -15.86 -24.97 -27.85
C LYS A 59 -17.18 -25.69 -28.02
N LEU A 60 -17.51 -26.70 -27.21
CA LEU A 60 -18.68 -27.55 -27.37
C LEU A 60 -19.99 -26.74 -27.44
N VAL A 61 -20.16 -25.76 -26.55
CA VAL A 61 -21.38 -24.93 -26.53
C VAL A 61 -21.47 -24.02 -27.76
N ALA A 62 -20.35 -23.41 -28.16
CA ALA A 62 -20.30 -22.53 -29.33
C ALA A 62 -20.54 -23.31 -30.63
N GLU A 63 -19.92 -24.48 -30.77
CA GLU A 63 -20.16 -25.40 -31.90
C GLU A 63 -21.60 -25.91 -31.90
N SER A 64 -22.18 -26.23 -30.74
CA SER A 64 -23.61 -26.61 -30.66
C SER A 64 -24.52 -25.49 -31.19
N TYR A 65 -24.27 -24.24 -30.82
CA TYR A 65 -25.03 -23.11 -31.36
C TYR A 65 -24.76 -22.87 -32.83
N ARG A 66 -23.51 -23.02 -33.29
CA ARG A 66 -23.13 -22.90 -34.71
C ARG A 66 -23.88 -23.92 -35.56
N VAL A 67 -23.91 -25.19 -35.14
CA VAL A 67 -24.63 -26.26 -35.83
C VAL A 67 -26.14 -25.99 -35.83
N LYS A 68 -26.71 -25.54 -34.71
CA LYS A 68 -28.14 -25.14 -34.65
C LYS A 68 -28.46 -23.98 -35.58
N ALA A 69 -27.64 -22.94 -35.60
CA ALA A 69 -27.80 -21.81 -36.50
C ALA A 69 -27.68 -22.25 -37.97
N HIS A 70 -26.73 -23.11 -38.28
CA HIS A 70 -26.56 -23.68 -39.62
C HIS A 70 -27.81 -24.45 -40.06
N MET A 71 -28.34 -25.34 -39.20
CA MET A 71 -29.57 -26.07 -39.48
C MET A 71 -30.77 -25.14 -39.68
N ILE A 72 -30.86 -24.04 -38.93
CA ILE A 72 -31.93 -23.04 -39.13
C ILE A 72 -31.78 -22.38 -40.50
N VAL A 73 -30.57 -21.95 -40.87
CA VAL A 73 -30.30 -21.32 -42.18
C VAL A 73 -30.58 -22.27 -43.33
N GLU A 74 -30.15 -23.53 -43.25
CA GLU A 74 -30.46 -24.56 -44.25
C GLU A 74 -31.97 -24.75 -44.40
N ARG A 75 -32.71 -24.70 -43.29
CA ARG A 75 -34.18 -24.76 -43.34
C ARG A 75 -34.79 -23.50 -43.95
N GLU A 76 -34.28 -22.32 -43.58
CA GLU A 76 -34.75 -21.02 -44.08
C GLU A 76 -34.61 -20.90 -45.61
N GLN A 77 -33.57 -21.52 -46.19
CA GLN A 77 -33.38 -21.57 -47.65
C GLN A 77 -34.49 -22.32 -48.40
N LEU A 78 -35.23 -23.20 -47.73
CA LEU A 78 -36.33 -23.96 -48.33
C LEU A 78 -37.67 -23.19 -48.30
N PHE A 79 -37.76 -22.06 -47.60
CA PHE A 79 -38.97 -21.26 -47.53
C PHE A 79 -39.09 -20.29 -48.70
N ASN A 80 -40.31 -20.10 -49.18
CA ASN A 80 -40.62 -19.02 -50.12
C ASN A 80 -40.76 -17.67 -49.38
N ILE A 81 -40.55 -16.57 -50.10
CA ILE A 81 -40.61 -15.19 -49.55
C ILE A 81 -41.96 -14.89 -48.85
N ASN A 82 -43.04 -15.52 -49.31
CA ASN A 82 -44.38 -15.36 -48.72
C ASN A 82 -44.53 -16.11 -47.38
N GLU A 83 -43.82 -17.23 -47.21
CA GLU A 83 -43.87 -18.05 -45.99
C GLU A 83 -43.03 -17.44 -44.87
N LEU A 84 -41.94 -16.76 -45.21
CA LEU A 84 -41.10 -16.03 -44.26
C LEU A 84 -41.86 -14.89 -43.54
N LYS A 85 -42.97 -14.43 -44.12
CA LYS A 85 -43.84 -13.39 -43.55
C LYS A 85 -45.01 -13.95 -42.75
N ARG A 86 -45.24 -15.27 -42.75
CA ARG A 86 -46.35 -15.89 -42.03
C ARG A 86 -46.07 -15.93 -40.53
N SER A 87 -47.01 -15.40 -39.75
CA SER A 87 -46.99 -15.42 -38.29
C SER A 87 -47.07 -16.83 -37.69
N ASP A 88 -47.50 -17.82 -38.48
CA ASP A 88 -47.60 -19.22 -38.06
C ASP A 88 -46.22 -19.87 -37.88
N TYR A 89 -45.26 -19.52 -38.76
CA TYR A 89 -43.88 -20.01 -38.68
C TYR A 89 -42.99 -19.11 -37.80
N PHE A 90 -43.27 -17.80 -37.78
CA PHE A 90 -42.48 -16.80 -37.06
C PHE A 90 -43.36 -15.98 -36.10
N PRO A 91 -43.78 -16.55 -34.95
CA PRO A 91 -44.59 -15.84 -33.97
C PRO A 91 -43.79 -14.72 -33.27
N LYS A 92 -44.46 -13.62 -32.92
CA LYS A 92 -43.82 -12.47 -32.22
C LYS A 92 -43.50 -12.75 -30.75
N TYR A 93 -44.19 -13.70 -30.14
CA TYR A 93 -44.09 -13.99 -28.71
C TYR A 93 -44.03 -15.50 -28.49
N ILE A 94 -43.16 -15.92 -27.58
CA ILE A 94 -43.07 -17.30 -27.12
C ILE A 94 -43.38 -17.28 -25.62
N VAL A 95 -44.42 -18.00 -25.21
CA VAL A 95 -44.77 -18.13 -23.79
C VAL A 95 -44.03 -19.34 -23.23
N VAL A 96 -43.07 -19.09 -22.34
CA VAL A 96 -42.30 -20.14 -21.67
C VAL A 96 -42.77 -20.27 -20.23
N ARG A 97 -43.33 -21.43 -19.87
CA ARG A 97 -43.65 -21.77 -18.47
C ARG A 97 -42.54 -22.66 -17.92
N ARG A 98 -41.83 -22.22 -16.88
CA ARG A 98 -40.84 -23.04 -16.18
C ARG A 98 -41.56 -23.94 -15.17
N ALA A 99 -41.37 -25.25 -15.27
CA ALA A 99 -41.77 -26.18 -14.21
C ALA A 99 -40.88 -25.94 -12.98
N LEU A 100 -41.45 -26.05 -11.78
CA LEU A 100 -40.71 -25.85 -10.51
C LEU A 100 -39.70 -26.96 -10.18
N ASN A 101 -39.54 -27.95 -11.07
CA ASN A 101 -38.76 -29.15 -10.77
C ASN A 101 -37.26 -28.90 -10.95
N THR A 102 -36.61 -28.85 -9.81
CA THR A 102 -35.17 -28.90 -9.56
C THR A 102 -34.65 -30.31 -9.87
N GLU A 103 -34.48 -30.66 -11.14
CA GLU A 103 -33.57 -31.76 -11.49
C GLU A 103 -32.29 -31.16 -12.02
N VAL A 104 -31.31 -31.12 -11.13
CA VAL A 104 -29.98 -30.59 -11.38
C VAL A 104 -29.24 -31.62 -12.23
N ASN A 105 -29.18 -31.35 -13.53
CA ASN A 105 -28.37 -32.11 -14.46
C ASN A 105 -26.90 -31.87 -14.08
N GLU A 106 -26.14 -32.91 -13.71
CA GLU A 106 -24.75 -32.81 -13.19
C GLU A 106 -23.81 -32.03 -14.14
N GLY A 107 -24.07 -32.01 -15.45
CA GLY A 107 -23.34 -31.16 -16.41
C GLY A 107 -23.60 -29.66 -16.27
N GLY A 108 -24.74 -29.28 -15.70
CA GLY A 108 -25.09 -27.91 -15.31
C GLY A 108 -24.55 -27.50 -13.93
N GLU A 109 -24.23 -28.46 -13.05
CA GLU A 109 -23.60 -28.18 -11.75
C GLU A 109 -22.19 -27.66 -11.89
N TRP A 110 -21.40 -28.19 -12.82
CA TRP A 110 -20.07 -27.64 -13.13
C TRP A 110 -20.15 -26.19 -13.64
N GLN A 111 -21.15 -25.88 -14.47
CA GLN A 111 -21.40 -24.51 -14.92
C GLN A 111 -21.89 -23.63 -13.76
N GLY A 112 -22.70 -24.17 -12.85
CA GLY A 112 -23.16 -23.54 -11.62
C GLY A 112 -22.01 -23.22 -10.67
N PHE A 113 -21.14 -24.19 -10.41
CA PHE A 113 -19.95 -24.05 -9.58
C PHE A 113 -18.99 -23.01 -10.15
N ILE A 114 -18.68 -23.04 -11.45
CA ILE A 114 -17.83 -22.02 -12.09
C ILE A 114 -18.51 -20.64 -12.05
N LYS A 115 -19.83 -20.57 -12.23
CA LYS A 115 -20.58 -19.31 -12.12
C LYS A 115 -20.56 -18.77 -10.69
N ASP A 116 -20.74 -19.62 -9.69
CA ASP A 116 -20.73 -19.26 -8.28
C ASP A 116 -19.34 -18.89 -7.81
N LEU A 117 -18.30 -19.57 -8.30
CA LEU A 117 -16.91 -19.22 -8.06
C LEU A 117 -16.56 -17.87 -8.70
N LYS A 118 -17.01 -17.64 -9.94
CA LYS A 118 -16.84 -16.34 -10.61
C LYS A 118 -17.59 -15.22 -9.89
N TYR A 119 -18.81 -15.50 -9.42
CA TYR A 119 -19.60 -14.56 -8.63
C TYR A 119 -18.95 -14.27 -7.28
N THR A 120 -18.42 -15.30 -6.61
CA THR A 120 -17.68 -15.18 -5.35
C THR A 120 -16.42 -14.35 -5.56
N ILE A 121 -15.59 -14.67 -6.56
CA ILE A 121 -14.40 -13.87 -6.89
C ILE A 121 -14.79 -12.43 -7.19
N ARG A 122 -15.80 -12.20 -8.01
CA ARG A 122 -16.25 -10.84 -8.35
C ARG A 122 -16.75 -10.10 -7.11
N THR A 123 -17.49 -10.76 -6.23
CA THR A 123 -17.99 -10.18 -4.99
C THR A 123 -16.85 -9.89 -4.02
N THR A 124 -15.89 -10.78 -3.88
CA THR A 124 -14.68 -10.59 -3.07
C THR A 124 -13.83 -9.43 -3.60
N VAL A 125 -13.67 -9.30 -4.92
CA VAL A 125 -12.94 -8.18 -5.56
C VAL A 125 -13.67 -6.85 -5.36
N VAL A 126 -15.01 -6.84 -5.42
CA VAL A 126 -15.80 -5.63 -5.14
C VAL A 126 -15.71 -5.25 -3.67
N LYS A 127 -15.82 -6.22 -2.75
CA LYS A 127 -15.65 -5.99 -1.30
C LYS A 127 -14.25 -5.48 -0.98
N SER A 128 -13.19 -6.09 -1.53
CA SER A 128 -11.82 -5.66 -1.29
C SER A 128 -11.55 -4.26 -1.84
N ARG A 129 -12.09 -3.92 -3.03
CA ARG A 129 -12.04 -2.54 -3.54
C ARG A 129 -12.74 -1.56 -2.60
N GLN A 130 -13.91 -1.93 -2.06
CA GLN A 130 -14.63 -1.08 -1.12
C GLN A 130 -13.87 -0.88 0.19
N GLU A 131 -13.27 -1.94 0.74
CA GLU A 131 -12.42 -1.87 1.95
C GLU A 131 -11.18 -1.01 1.71
N ILE A 132 -10.53 -1.12 0.55
CA ILE A 132 -9.39 -0.26 0.17
C ILE A 132 -9.82 1.20 0.09
N ILE A 133 -10.97 1.49 -0.53
CA ILE A 133 -11.51 2.87 -0.63
C ILE A 133 -11.86 3.41 0.76
N GLN A 134 -12.47 2.60 1.63
CA GLN A 134 -12.79 3.00 3.00
C GLN A 134 -11.53 3.27 3.83
N ASN A 135 -10.50 2.42 3.70
CA ASN A 135 -9.22 2.61 4.35
C ASN A 135 -8.48 3.85 3.82
N LEU A 136 -8.55 4.12 2.50
CA LEU A 136 -8.01 5.37 1.94
C LEU A 136 -8.73 6.59 2.49
N HIS A 137 -10.07 6.55 2.57
CA HIS A 137 -10.86 7.66 3.10
C HIS A 137 -10.58 7.87 4.60
N SER A 138 -10.44 6.81 5.40
CA SER A 138 -10.12 6.95 6.83
C SER A 138 -8.72 7.52 7.05
N ILE A 139 -7.72 7.09 6.27
CA ILE A 139 -6.36 7.66 6.29
C ILE A 139 -6.38 9.13 5.88
N GLN A 140 -7.14 9.48 4.85
CA GLN A 140 -7.27 10.86 4.40
C GLN A 140 -7.95 11.74 5.47
N THR A 141 -9.04 11.26 6.08
CA THR A 141 -9.71 11.98 7.17
C THR A 141 -8.79 12.15 8.39
N GLN A 142 -8.06 11.11 8.78
CA GLN A 142 -7.10 11.19 9.90
C GLN A 142 -5.97 12.17 9.61
N ASN A 143 -5.44 12.17 8.37
CA ASN A 143 -4.40 13.11 7.98
C ASN A 143 -4.92 14.55 7.93
N ILE A 144 -6.14 14.78 7.45
CA ILE A 144 -6.78 16.10 7.49
C ILE A 144 -7.00 16.57 8.92
N GLN A 145 -7.47 15.70 9.82
CA GLN A 145 -7.66 16.03 11.24
C GLN A 145 -6.34 16.39 11.92
N LYS A 146 -5.27 15.61 11.69
CA LYS A 146 -3.94 15.92 12.21
C LYS A 146 -3.40 17.25 11.66
N LEU A 147 -3.65 17.54 10.38
CA LEU A 147 -3.25 18.80 9.77
C LEU A 147 -4.01 19.99 10.39
N ASP A 148 -5.31 19.84 10.63
CA ASP A 148 -6.16 20.84 11.30
C ASP A 148 -5.73 21.08 12.76
N GLU A 149 -5.36 20.02 13.49
CA GLU A 149 -4.83 20.12 14.86
C GLU A 149 -3.50 20.86 14.88
N VAL A 150 -2.57 20.52 13.98
CA VAL A 150 -1.28 21.21 13.85
C VAL A 150 -1.49 22.68 13.47
N GLN A 151 -2.43 22.97 12.56
CA GLN A 151 -2.75 24.34 12.18
C GLN A 151 -3.37 25.12 13.34
N LYS A 152 -4.35 24.55 14.06
CA LYS A 152 -4.95 25.19 15.25
C LYS A 152 -3.93 25.39 16.37
N GLN A 153 -3.01 24.47 16.58
CA GLN A 153 -1.97 24.58 17.59
C GLN A 153 -0.95 25.66 17.22
N ASN A 154 -0.57 25.75 15.94
CA ASN A 154 0.27 26.83 15.44
C ASN A 154 -0.43 28.20 15.51
N SER A 155 -1.73 28.27 15.24
CA SER A 155 -2.50 29.51 15.40
C SER A 155 -2.69 29.90 16.87
N LYS A 156 -2.84 28.93 17.78
CA LYS A 156 -2.93 29.20 19.24
C LYS A 156 -1.60 29.63 19.85
N ASN A 157 -0.48 29.12 19.36
CA ASN A 157 0.84 29.62 19.75
C ASN A 157 1.14 31.02 19.18
N LEU A 158 0.36 31.45 18.19
CA LEU A 158 0.41 32.77 17.57
C LEU A 158 -0.82 33.62 17.96
N THR A 159 -1.39 33.44 19.16
CA THR A 159 -2.40 34.37 19.68
C THR A 159 -1.70 35.65 20.14
N ASN A 160 -2.29 36.78 19.78
CA ASN A 160 -1.81 38.11 20.15
C ASN A 160 -1.61 38.25 21.67
N GLU A 161 -2.36 37.51 22.51
CA GLU A 161 -2.22 37.54 23.97
C GLU A 161 -0.83 37.08 24.47
N ALA A 162 -0.25 36.01 23.92
CA ALA A 162 1.08 35.55 24.33
C ALA A 162 2.19 36.48 23.81
N LEU A 163 1.93 37.16 22.69
CA LEU A 163 2.80 38.19 22.13
C LEU A 163 2.70 39.49 22.93
N ASP A 164 1.49 39.89 23.32
CA ASP A 164 1.19 41.07 24.13
C ASP A 164 1.71 40.90 25.56
N GLU A 165 1.63 39.70 26.13
CA GLU A 165 2.22 39.41 27.44
C GLU A 165 3.76 39.49 27.39
N LYS A 166 4.38 38.96 26.33
CA LYS A 166 5.83 39.12 26.11
C LYS A 166 6.22 40.58 25.88
N ILE A 167 5.43 41.34 25.13
CA ILE A 167 5.65 42.77 24.89
C ILE A 167 5.49 43.55 26.20
N SER A 168 4.48 43.25 27.01
CA SER A 168 4.26 43.88 28.32
C SER A 168 5.40 43.57 29.30
N ILE A 169 5.93 42.35 29.30
CA ILE A 169 7.10 41.97 30.10
C ILE A 169 8.37 42.70 29.63
N LEU A 170 8.50 42.95 28.32
CA LEU A 170 9.62 43.73 27.79
C LEU A 170 9.52 45.21 28.19
N TYR A 171 8.33 45.81 28.14
CA TYR A 171 8.13 47.18 28.60
C TYR A 171 8.42 47.34 30.10
N SER A 172 7.94 46.44 30.95
CA SER A 172 8.21 46.52 32.40
C SER A 172 9.69 46.33 32.74
N LYS A 173 10.42 45.50 31.99
CA LYS A 173 11.89 45.38 32.14
C LYS A 173 12.62 46.65 31.71
N LEU A 174 12.13 47.32 30.67
CA LEU A 174 12.72 48.56 30.18
C LEU A 174 12.53 49.70 31.20
N ASP A 175 11.31 49.84 31.74
CA ASP A 175 11.01 50.85 32.77
C ASP A 175 11.83 50.63 34.05
N ASN A 176 11.91 49.37 34.52
CA ASN A 176 12.75 49.02 35.67
C ASN A 176 14.24 49.31 35.42
N ALA A 177 14.74 49.10 34.20
CA ALA A 177 16.12 49.41 33.85
C ALA A 177 16.37 50.92 33.82
N GLU A 178 15.41 51.71 33.30
CA GLU A 178 15.48 53.16 33.30
C GLU A 178 15.42 53.75 34.72
N GLU A 179 14.54 53.22 35.57
CA GLU A 179 14.42 53.64 36.97
C GLU A 179 15.66 53.28 37.78
N ASN A 180 16.20 52.06 37.61
CA ASN A 180 17.46 51.68 38.24
C ASN A 180 18.62 52.58 37.79
N SER A 181 18.69 52.92 36.51
CA SER A 181 19.70 53.84 36.00
C SER A 181 19.56 55.26 36.59
N LYS A 182 18.33 55.77 36.74
CA LYS A 182 18.06 57.05 37.41
C LYS A 182 18.44 57.03 38.89
N ASN A 183 18.12 55.94 39.59
CA ASN A 183 18.45 55.76 41.00
C ASN A 183 19.96 55.72 41.19
N GLU A 184 20.69 54.95 40.36
CA GLU A 184 22.15 54.88 40.39
C GLU A 184 22.79 56.25 40.09
N PHE A 185 22.26 56.99 39.12
CA PHE A 185 22.71 58.36 38.83
C PHE A 185 22.47 59.32 40.01
N SER A 186 21.34 59.20 40.70
CA SER A 186 21.02 60.04 41.86
C SER A 186 21.95 59.75 43.05
N LEU A 187 22.34 58.48 43.22
CA LEU A 187 23.22 58.01 44.28
C LEU A 187 24.65 58.52 44.03
N LEU A 188 25.13 58.41 42.80
CA LEU A 188 26.40 58.98 42.36
C LEU A 188 26.44 60.50 42.56
N LYS A 189 25.34 61.21 42.27
CA LYS A 189 25.24 62.66 42.51
C LYS A 189 25.35 63.00 44.00
N GLY A 190 24.74 62.19 44.87
CA GLY A 190 24.85 62.34 46.33
C GLY A 190 26.27 62.14 46.83
N GLU A 191 26.96 61.11 46.35
CA GLU A 191 28.36 60.84 46.70
C GLU A 191 29.30 61.96 46.23
N VAL A 192 29.12 62.47 45.01
CA VAL A 192 29.90 63.58 44.46
C VAL A 192 29.71 64.85 45.31
N ASN A 193 28.47 65.18 45.70
CA ASN A 193 28.21 66.33 46.57
C ASN A 193 28.82 66.15 47.98
N GLY A 194 28.78 64.92 48.51
CA GLY A 194 29.43 64.61 49.79
C GLY A 194 30.95 64.71 49.74
N LEU A 195 31.55 64.36 48.60
CA LEU A 195 32.98 64.53 48.35
C LEU A 195 33.36 66.00 48.29
N ASP A 196 32.56 66.82 47.58
CA ASP A 196 32.76 68.26 47.45
C ASP A 196 32.80 68.95 48.82
N HIS A 197 31.87 68.60 49.72
CA HIS A 197 31.85 69.13 51.08
C HIS A 197 33.07 68.68 51.92
N LYS A 198 33.58 67.46 51.73
CA LYS A 198 34.81 67.00 52.40
C LYS A 198 36.03 67.76 51.88
N VAL A 199 36.10 68.02 50.58
CA VAL A 199 37.20 68.79 49.96
C VAL A 199 37.18 70.23 50.47
N LEU A 200 36.03 70.89 50.53
CA LEU A 200 35.86 72.21 51.13
C LEU A 200 36.35 72.27 52.58
N LYS A 201 35.95 71.29 53.40
CA LYS A 201 36.39 71.24 54.80
C LYS A 201 37.90 71.06 54.95
N ILE A 202 38.51 70.23 54.11
CA ILE A 202 39.98 70.06 54.09
C ILE A 202 40.67 71.36 53.67
N GLN A 203 40.09 72.09 52.71
CA GLN A 203 40.62 73.39 52.28
C GLN A 203 40.58 74.42 53.43
N ASP A 204 39.48 74.48 54.18
CA ASP A 204 39.33 75.35 55.36
C ASP A 204 40.30 74.96 56.48
N ASP A 205 40.43 73.67 56.78
CA ASP A 205 41.38 73.16 57.79
C ASP A 205 42.83 73.50 57.38
N MET A 206 43.15 73.43 56.10
CA MET A 206 44.47 73.77 55.56
C MET A 206 44.76 75.27 55.64
N GLU A 207 43.77 76.14 55.39
CA GLU A 207 43.90 77.59 55.62
C GLU A 207 44.07 77.93 57.10
N PHE A 208 43.34 77.25 57.98
CA PHE A 208 43.47 77.41 59.43
C PHE A 208 44.87 77.01 59.93
N ILE A 209 45.39 75.87 59.44
CA ILE A 209 46.76 75.43 59.76
C ILE A 209 47.78 76.45 59.24
N LYS A 210 47.61 76.94 58.01
CA LYS A 210 48.50 77.95 57.40
C LYS A 210 48.53 79.24 58.23
N THR A 211 47.37 79.76 58.62
CA THR A 211 47.27 80.98 59.44
C THR A 211 47.81 80.78 60.85
N SER A 212 47.59 79.62 61.46
CA SER A 212 48.13 79.26 62.77
C SER A 212 49.65 79.15 62.75
N LEU A 213 50.24 78.51 61.74
CA LEU A 213 51.68 78.46 61.53
C LEU A 213 52.27 79.85 61.33
N THR A 214 51.61 80.71 60.56
CA THR A 214 52.06 82.10 60.32
C THR A 214 52.09 82.90 61.63
N LYS A 215 51.08 82.76 62.49
CA LYS A 215 51.04 83.42 63.80
C LYS A 215 52.12 82.91 64.75
N ILE A 216 52.38 81.59 64.76
CA ILE A 216 53.44 81.00 65.59
C ILE A 216 54.82 81.47 65.12
N LEU A 217 55.05 81.51 63.80
CA LEU A 217 56.31 82.00 63.23
C LEU A 217 56.52 83.49 63.52
N GLN A 218 55.47 84.32 63.48
CA GLN A 218 55.55 85.73 63.89
C GLN A 218 55.90 85.89 65.37
N LYS A 219 55.45 84.98 66.24
CA LYS A 219 55.73 85.04 67.68
C LYS A 219 57.13 84.57 68.06
N TYR A 220 57.82 83.86 67.17
CA TYR A 220 59.18 83.35 67.42
C TYR A 220 60.29 84.25 66.86
N ASN A 221 59.95 85.20 65.97
CA ASN A 221 60.89 86.14 65.35
C ASN A 221 60.84 87.57 65.95
N GLN A 222 60.41 87.71 67.21
CA GLN A 222 60.58 88.92 68.03
C GLN A 222 61.14 88.58 69.41
#